data_AF-A0A5K0XPM4-F1
#
_entry.id   AF-A0A5K0XPM4-F1
#
_cell.length_a   1.000
_cell.length_b   1.000
_cell.length_c   1.000
_cell.angle_alpha   90.00
_cell.angle_beta   90.00
_cell.angle_gamma   90.00
#
_symmetry.space_group_name_H-M   'P 1'
#
loop_
_entity.id
_entity.type
_entity.pdbx_description
1 polymer ?
#
loop_
_entity_poly.entity_id
_entity_poly.type
_entity_poly.pdbx_seq_one_letter_code
_entity_poly.pdbx_strand_id
1 'polypeptide(L)' 'VSDWKGSQLELAADKEARRIIFPSGGVLVSNGSLHQKIVEMISIDSSMN' A
#
# COMPACT_ATOMS: atom_id res chain seq x y z
N VAL A 1 6.41 -3.51 -4.75
CA VAL A 1 5.77 -2.17 -4.80
C VAL A 1 4.29 -2.41 -4.70
N SER A 2 3.64 -1.82 -3.70
CA SER A 2 2.24 -2.07 -3.35
C SER A 2 1.66 -0.84 -2.65
N ASP A 3 0.38 -0.88 -2.31
CA ASP A 3 -0.15 -0.02 -1.25
C ASP A 3 0.38 -0.45 0.13
N TRP A 4 0.07 0.33 1.17
CA TRP A 4 0.44 0.04 2.56
C TRP A 4 -0.18 -1.25 3.14
N LYS A 5 -1.21 -1.81 2.50
CA LYS A 5 -1.84 -3.09 2.86
C LYS A 5 -1.25 -4.28 2.09
N GLY A 6 -0.31 -4.04 1.18
CA GLY A 6 0.26 -5.05 0.30
C GLY A 6 -0.54 -5.33 -0.97
N SER A 7 -1.62 -4.61 -1.24
CA SER A 7 -2.41 -4.76 -2.47
C SER A 7 -1.68 -4.16 -3.67
N GLN A 8 -1.96 -4.70 -4.85
CA GLN A 8 -1.45 -4.15 -6.10
C GLN A 8 -2.02 -2.74 -6.34
N LEU A 9 -1.19 -1.82 -6.85
CA LEU A 9 -1.61 -0.45 -7.13
C LEU A 9 -2.58 -0.40 -8.32
N GLU A 10 -3.81 0.02 -8.09
CA GLU A 10 -4.80 0.26 -9.16
C GLU A 10 -4.66 1.69 -9.72
N LEU A 11 -3.65 1.89 -10.57
CA LEU A 11 -3.37 3.20 -11.18
C LEU A 11 -4.48 3.70 -12.12
N ALA A 12 -5.37 2.80 -12.55
CA ALA A 12 -6.52 3.16 -13.38
C ALA A 12 -7.60 3.92 -12.61
N ALA A 13 -7.74 3.68 -11.29
CA ALA A 13 -8.71 4.37 -10.44
C ALA A 13 -8.40 5.87 -10.28
N ASP A 14 -7.12 6.23 -10.32
CA ASP A 14 -6.65 7.62 -10.25
C ASP A 14 -7.07 8.47 -11.45
N LYS A 15 -7.39 7.87 -12.61
CA LYS A 15 -7.89 8.61 -13.78
C LYS A 15 -9.27 9.24 -13.54
N GLU A 16 -10.09 8.65 -12.67
CA GLU A 16 -11.44 9.12 -12.39
C GLU A 16 -11.51 10.01 -11.14
N ALA A 17 -10.61 9.79 -10.16
CA ALA A 17 -10.59 10.51 -8.90
C ALA A 17 -9.70 11.77 -8.96
N ARG A 18 -10.27 12.91 -9.36
CA ARG A 18 -9.58 14.20 -9.57
C ARG A 18 -8.88 14.86 -8.35
N ARG A 19 -8.69 14.20 -7.20
CA ARG A 19 -8.09 14.84 -6.00
C ARG A 19 -7.70 13.90 -4.85
N ILE A 20 -7.98 12.60 -4.94
CA ILE A 20 -7.65 11.63 -3.89
C ILE A 20 -6.53 10.77 -4.44
N ILE A 21 -5.36 10.81 -3.79
CA ILE A 21 -4.22 9.97 -4.16
C ILE A 21 -4.63 8.53 -3.85
N PHE A 22 -4.99 7.74 -4.86
CA PHE A 22 -5.22 6.31 -4.69
C PHE A 22 -3.87 5.61 -4.81
N PRO A 23 -3.52 4.70 -3.88
CA PRO A 23 -4.31 4.19 -2.76
C PRO A 23 -4.34 5.11 -1.54
N SER A 24 -5.48 5.15 -0.83
CA SER A 24 -5.58 5.83 0.46
C SER A 24 -4.64 5.16 1.47
N GLY A 25 -3.70 5.93 2.02
CA GLY A 25 -2.66 5.45 2.95
C GLY A 25 -1.26 5.31 2.35
N GLY A 26 -1.09 5.56 1.04
CA GLY A 26 0.23 5.71 0.41
C GLY A 26 0.81 4.43 -0.18
N VAL A 27 2.04 4.56 -0.69
CA VAL A 27 2.74 3.53 -1.49
C VAL A 27 3.95 2.99 -0.75
N LEU A 28 4.08 1.66 -0.70
CA LEU A 28 5.25 0.96 -0.19
C LEU A 28 6.18 0.55 -1.34
N VAL A 29 7.40 1.10 -1.33
CA VAL A 29 8.49 0.73 -2.25
C VAL A 29 9.60 0.06 -1.45
N SER A 30 9.94 -1.18 -1.81
CA SER A 30 11.04 -1.93 -1.19
C SER A 30 11.66 -2.90 -2.19
N ASN A 31 12.75 -3.57 -1.78
CA ASN A 31 13.25 -4.73 -2.52
C ASN A 31 12.27 -5.92 -2.39
N GLY A 32 12.27 -6.81 -3.38
CA GLY A 32 11.33 -7.94 -3.43
C GLY A 32 11.50 -8.94 -2.29
N SER A 33 12.71 -9.10 -1.74
CA SER A 33 12.99 -10.07 -0.68
C SER A 33 12.48 -9.64 0.70
N LEU A 34 12.33 -8.34 0.95
CA LEU A 34 11.84 -7.80 2.22
C LEU A 34 10.38 -7.35 2.15
N HIS A 35 9.80 -7.23 0.95
CA HIS A 35 8.48 -6.61 0.77
C HIS A 35 7.40 -7.27 1.63
N GLN A 36 7.30 -8.60 1.59
CA GLN A 36 6.30 -9.35 2.34
C GLN A 36 6.46 -9.18 3.86
N LYS A 37 7.69 -9.19 4.37
CA LYS A 37 7.98 -9.01 5.80
C LYS A 37 7.56 -7.62 6.30
N ILE A 38 7.75 -6.59 5.47
CA ILE A 38 7.37 -5.22 5.82
C ILE A 38 5.83 -5.09 5.85
N VAL A 39 5.13 -5.68 4.88
CA VAL A 39 3.64 -5.71 4.86
C VAL A 39 3.08 -6.41 6.11
N GLU A 40 3.69 -7.51 6.54
CA GLU A 40 3.29 -8.23 7.76
C GLU A 40 3.47 -7.38 9.02
N MET A 41 4.59 -6.67 9.16
CA MET A 41 4.84 -5.78 10.30
C MET A 41 3.80 -4.65 10.36
N ILE A 42 3.49 -4.02 9.23
CA ILE A 42 2.49 -2.93 9.14
C ILE A 42 1.09 -3.45 9.52
N SER A 43 0.77 -4.68 9.11
CA SER A 43 -0.52 -5.32 9.41
C SER A 43 -0.68 -5.63 10.90
N ILE A 44 0.40 -5.99 11.59
CA ILE A 44 0.38 -6.23 13.04
C ILE A 44 0.09 -4.94 13.80
N ASP A 45 0.78 -3.84 13.49
CA ASP A 45 0.59 -2.55 14.16
C ASP A 45 -0.84 -2.02 13.99
N SER A 46 -1.42 -2.17 12.79
CA SER A 46 -2.80 -1.73 12.53
C SER A 46 -3.87 -2.54 13.26
N SER A 47 -3.57 -3.76 13.70
CA SER A 47 -4.50 -4.60 14.49
C SER A 47 -4.50 -4.27 15.99
N MET A 48 -3.55 -3.44 16.44
CA MET A 48 -3.38 -3.05 17.85
C MET A 48 -3.95 -1.66 18.17
N ASN A 49 -4.61 -1.00 17.20
CA ASN A 49 -5.30 0.30 17.34
C ASN A 49 -6.81 0.17 17.16
#